data_AF-A0A920VFC3-F1
#
_entry.id   AF-A0A920VFC3-F1
#
_cell.length_a   1.000
_cell.length_b   1.000
_cell.length_c   1.000
_cell.angle_alpha   90.00
_cell.angle_beta   90.00
_cell.angle_gamma   90.00
#
_symmetry.space_group_name_H-M   'P 1'
#
loop_
_entity.id
_entity.type
_entity.pdbx_description
1 polymer ?
#
loop_
_entity_poly.entity_id
_entity_poly.type
_entity_poly.pdbx_seq_one_letter_code
_entity_poly.pdbx_strand_id
1 'polypeptide(L)'
;MAGVRSESRMRDMWELIGREDLLEGDVRYLAGPGMDGEFYTEHIIPAIEGWSINLNKFQVAAMLTEIGFSMGVTQTVADLANCPHLEAREVFVDTGDNLGGSFRGVRTPTRLTACVEPPYDAAPLLGQHNLEVLCTLGGMTKEEVSTLQADGVL
;
A
#
# COMPACT_ATOMS: atom_id res chain seq x y z
N MET A 1 -7.06 7.35 20.91
CA MET A 1 -5.69 7.69 20.46
C MET A 1 -5.04 6.38 20.06
N ALA A 2 -4.76 6.16 18.77
CA ALA A 2 -4.06 4.95 18.33
C ALA A 2 -2.67 4.93 19.00
N GLY A 3 -2.28 3.78 19.58
CA GLY A 3 -0.94 3.62 20.17
C GLY A 3 -0.78 3.98 21.65
N VAL A 4 -1.82 3.95 22.48
CA VAL A 4 -1.61 4.06 23.95
C VAL A 4 -0.79 2.86 24.44
N ARG A 5 0.46 3.11 24.83
CA ARG A 5 1.34 2.17 25.52
C ARG A 5 0.84 2.08 26.97
N SER A 6 -0.12 1.20 27.22
CA SER A 6 -0.59 0.93 28.58
C SER A 6 0.34 -0.08 29.25
N GLU A 7 0.43 -0.02 30.58
CA GLU A 7 1.15 -1.02 31.36
C GLU A 7 0.71 -2.44 31.01
N SER A 8 -0.61 -2.70 30.96
CA SER A 8 -1.15 -4.02 30.59
C SER A 8 -0.64 -4.52 29.24
N ARG A 9 -0.57 -3.67 28.21
CA ARG A 9 -0.06 -4.08 26.89
C ARG A 9 1.44 -4.35 26.91
N MET A 10 2.21 -3.58 27.69
CA MET A 10 3.63 -3.84 27.85
C MET A 10 3.87 -5.19 28.53
N ARG A 11 3.06 -5.55 29.54
CA ARG A 11 3.11 -6.87 30.18
C ARG A 11 2.84 -7.99 29.18
N ASP A 12 1.73 -7.91 28.44
CA ASP A 12 1.37 -8.91 27.42
C ASP A 12 2.48 -9.07 26.37
N MET A 13 3.13 -7.97 25.97
CA MET A 13 4.26 -8.00 25.03
C MET A 13 5.48 -8.71 25.62
N TRP A 14 5.84 -8.44 26.88
CA TRP A 14 6.99 -9.09 27.52
C TRP A 14 6.78 -10.59 27.69
N GLU A 15 5.57 -11.01 28.04
CA GLU A 15 5.20 -12.42 28.08
C GLU A 15 5.28 -13.05 26.67
N LEU A 16 4.73 -12.39 25.65
CA LEU A 16 4.76 -12.87 24.26
C LEU A 16 6.19 -13.11 23.74
N ILE A 17 7.14 -12.25 24.10
CA ILE A 17 8.52 -12.35 23.62
C ILE A 17 9.46 -13.10 24.59
N GLY A 18 8.93 -13.64 25.69
CA GLY A 18 9.69 -14.41 26.68
C GLY A 18 10.70 -13.57 27.49
N ARG A 19 10.33 -12.32 27.80
CA ARG A 19 11.11 -11.37 28.60
C ARG A 19 10.38 -11.01 29.90
N GLU A 20 9.86 -12.02 30.59
CA GLU A 20 9.18 -11.85 31.87
C GLU A 20 10.09 -11.25 32.95
N ASP A 21 11.41 -11.32 32.76
CA ASP A 21 12.40 -10.61 33.58
C ASP A 21 12.22 -9.09 33.60
N LEU A 22 11.51 -8.52 32.61
CA LEU A 22 11.20 -7.09 32.52
C LEU A 22 9.86 -6.69 33.16
N LEU A 23 9.11 -7.65 33.71
CA LEU A 23 7.80 -7.40 34.35
C LEU A 23 7.91 -6.79 35.75
N GLU A 24 9.09 -6.88 36.36
CA GLU A 24 9.39 -6.37 37.70
C GLU A 24 10.60 -5.42 37.66
N GLY A 25 10.66 -4.48 38.60
CA GLY A 25 11.78 -3.55 38.72
C GLY A 25 11.54 -2.21 38.02
N ASP A 26 12.27 -1.95 36.93
CA ASP A 26 12.27 -0.64 36.27
C ASP A 26 10.93 -0.35 35.58
N VAL A 27 10.16 0.55 36.19
CA VAL A 27 8.82 0.96 35.75
C VAL A 27 8.78 1.47 34.32
N ARG A 28 9.91 1.90 33.74
CA ARG A 28 9.99 2.36 32.34
C ARG A 28 9.66 1.25 31.34
N TYR A 29 9.94 -0.01 31.67
CA TYR A 29 9.53 -1.16 30.82
C TYR A 29 8.02 -1.38 30.80
N LEU A 30 7.28 -0.77 31.72
CA LEU A 30 5.84 -0.92 31.89
C LEU A 30 5.06 0.35 31.56
N ALA A 31 5.62 1.18 30.67
CA ALA A 31 5.07 2.50 30.33
C ALA A 31 4.95 3.46 31.52
N GLY A 32 5.79 3.27 32.54
CA GLY A 32 5.91 4.16 33.68
C GLY A 32 6.68 5.46 33.36
N PRO A 33 6.75 6.39 34.32
CA PRO A 33 7.47 7.66 34.17
C PRO A 33 8.93 7.44 33.76
N GLY A 34 9.40 8.21 32.77
CA GLY A 34 10.77 8.11 32.24
C GLY A 34 10.94 7.13 31.06
N MET A 35 9.87 6.48 30.60
CA MET A 35 9.85 5.79 29.31
C MET A 35 9.76 6.80 28.16
N ASP A 36 10.85 7.50 27.88
CA ASP A 36 10.95 8.42 26.76
C ASP A 36 11.33 7.72 25.45
N GLY A 37 11.52 8.51 24.38
CA GLY A 37 11.88 7.98 23.07
C GLY A 37 13.26 7.33 23.02
N GLU A 38 14.21 7.81 23.81
CA GLU A 38 15.57 7.27 23.88
C GLU A 38 15.53 5.90 24.55
N PHE A 39 14.91 5.79 25.73
CA PHE A 39 14.71 4.52 26.43
C PHE A 39 13.98 3.50 25.55
N TYR A 40 12.94 3.94 24.82
CA TYR A 40 12.22 3.07 23.90
C TYR A 40 13.14 2.52 22.80
N THR A 41 13.97 3.38 22.22
CA THR A 41 14.85 3.01 21.11
C THR A 41 16.03 2.16 21.56
N GLU A 42 16.57 2.40 22.74
CA GLU A 42 17.76 1.70 23.24
C GLU A 42 17.45 0.38 23.95
N HIS A 43 16.25 0.22 24.52
CA HIS A 43 15.92 -0.94 25.35
C HIS A 43 14.72 -1.74 24.86
N ILE A 44 13.68 -1.09 24.34
CA ILE A 44 12.43 -1.76 23.95
C ILE A 44 12.54 -2.30 22.52
N ILE A 45 12.94 -1.47 21.57
CA ILE A 45 13.09 -1.87 20.16
C ILE A 45 14.07 -3.05 20.03
N PRO A 46 15.27 -3.04 20.63
CA PRO A 46 16.22 -4.15 20.47
C PRO A 46 15.71 -5.48 21.04
N ALA A 47 14.89 -5.45 22.10
CA ALA A 47 14.27 -6.66 22.64
C ALA A 47 13.25 -7.25 21.64
N ILE A 48 12.41 -6.41 21.03
CA ILE A 48 11.45 -6.84 20.00
C ILE A 48 12.17 -7.31 18.74
N GLU A 49 13.24 -6.62 18.31
CA GLU A 49 14.05 -7.01 17.15
C GLU A 49 14.77 -8.33 17.36
N GLY A 50 15.38 -8.53 18.53
CA GLY A 50 16.05 -9.78 18.89
C GLY A 50 15.11 -10.98 18.86
N TRP A 51 13.86 -10.80 19.27
CA TRP A 51 12.83 -11.82 19.15
C TRP A 51 12.34 -12.03 17.71
N SER A 52 12.04 -10.93 16.99
CA SER A 52 11.40 -10.98 15.67
C SER A 52 12.33 -11.36 14.51
N ILE A 53 13.66 -11.26 14.67
CA ILE A 53 14.63 -11.52 13.60
C ILE A 53 14.55 -12.95 13.02
N ASN A 54 14.08 -13.91 13.81
CA ASN A 54 13.95 -15.31 13.38
C ASN A 54 12.52 -15.68 12.94
N LEU A 55 11.62 -14.69 12.84
CA LEU A 55 10.20 -14.90 12.59
C LEU A 55 9.78 -14.29 11.26
N ASN A 56 8.72 -14.85 10.66
CA ASN A 56 8.15 -14.24 9.48
C ASN A 56 7.48 -12.90 9.84
N LYS A 57 7.75 -11.84 9.07
CA LYS A 57 7.20 -10.50 9.30
C LYS A 57 5.68 -10.44 9.42
N PHE A 58 4.93 -11.29 8.71
CA PHE A 58 3.47 -11.38 8.80
C PHE A 58 3.02 -12.03 10.12
N GLN A 59 3.75 -13.03 10.61
CA GLN A 59 3.48 -13.65 11.91
C GLN A 59 3.74 -12.67 13.05
N VAL A 60 4.86 -11.93 12.99
CA VAL A 60 5.20 -10.90 13.97
C VAL A 60 4.11 -9.84 14.07
N ALA A 61 3.67 -9.31 12.92
CA ALA A 61 2.60 -8.33 12.90
C ALA A 61 1.29 -8.92 13.46
N ALA A 62 0.91 -10.14 13.07
CA ALA A 62 -0.29 -10.80 13.58
C ALA A 62 -0.27 -10.94 15.11
N MET A 63 0.80 -11.52 15.67
CA MET A 63 0.94 -11.72 17.11
C MET A 63 0.89 -10.41 17.91
N LEU A 64 1.59 -9.36 17.45
CA LEU A 64 1.57 -8.07 18.13
C LEU A 64 0.20 -7.38 18.00
N THR A 65 -0.48 -7.49 16.86
CA THR A 65 -1.83 -6.93 16.71
C THR A 65 -2.88 -7.65 17.56
N GLU A 66 -2.70 -8.95 17.80
CA GLU A 66 -3.60 -9.76 18.63
C GLU A 66 -3.60 -9.30 20.08
N ILE A 67 -2.43 -8.92 20.61
CA ILE A 67 -2.30 -8.30 21.95
C ILE A 67 -2.55 -6.78 21.94
N GLY A 68 -3.09 -6.24 20.84
CA GLY A 68 -3.58 -4.87 20.77
C GLY A 68 -2.55 -3.79 20.44
N PHE A 69 -1.36 -4.15 19.93
CA PHE A 69 -0.45 -3.17 19.34
C PHE A 69 -0.93 -2.75 17.94
N SER A 70 -0.71 -1.48 17.62
CA SER A 70 -0.94 -0.96 16.27
C SER A 70 0.33 -1.19 15.45
N MET A 71 0.35 -2.26 14.66
CA MET A 71 1.49 -2.66 13.83
C MET A 71 1.02 -3.02 12.43
N GLY A 72 1.92 -2.86 11.46
CA GLY A 72 1.70 -3.27 10.08
C GLY A 72 2.98 -3.85 9.49
N VAL A 73 2.84 -4.65 8.44
CA VAL A 73 3.97 -5.24 7.74
C VAL A 73 4.47 -4.27 6.67
N THR A 74 5.78 -4.02 6.64
CA THR A 74 6.41 -3.40 5.47
C THR A 74 6.39 -4.40 4.31
N GLN A 75 5.46 -4.19 3.38
CA GLN A 75 5.23 -5.05 2.23
C GLN A 75 6.04 -4.58 1.02
N THR A 76 6.64 -5.53 0.32
CA THR A 76 7.30 -5.33 -0.98
C THR A 76 6.26 -5.31 -2.10
N VAL A 77 6.66 -4.90 -3.31
CA VAL A 77 5.78 -4.98 -4.49
C VAL A 77 5.33 -6.43 -4.75
N ALA A 78 6.20 -7.42 -4.51
CA ALA A 78 5.85 -8.83 -4.65
C ALA A 78 4.80 -9.29 -3.62
N ASP A 79 4.87 -8.78 -2.39
CA ASP A 79 3.84 -9.04 -1.37
C ASP A 79 2.50 -8.43 -1.79
N LEU A 80 2.52 -7.17 -2.26
CA LEU A 80 1.32 -6.46 -2.70
C LEU A 80 0.67 -7.14 -3.91
N ALA A 81 1.47 -7.60 -4.87
CA ALA A 81 0.98 -8.33 -6.04
C ALA A 81 0.25 -9.63 -5.69
N ASN A 82 0.46 -10.19 -4.50
CA ASN A 82 -0.21 -11.40 -4.01
C ASN A 82 -1.08 -11.13 -2.77
N CYS A 83 -1.44 -9.87 -2.49
CA CYS A 83 -2.15 -9.50 -1.27
C CYS A 83 -3.65 -9.87 -1.37
N PRO A 84 -4.17 -10.75 -0.49
CA PRO A 84 -5.58 -11.15 -0.50
C PRO A 84 -6.55 -9.99 -0.33
N HIS A 85 -6.14 -8.96 0.43
CA HIS A 85 -6.96 -7.77 0.65
C HIS A 85 -7.08 -6.87 -0.57
N LEU A 86 -6.05 -6.80 -1.41
CA LEU A 86 -6.08 -6.04 -2.66
C LEU A 86 -6.88 -6.80 -3.72
N GLU A 87 -6.76 -8.13 -3.75
CA GLU A 87 -7.53 -9.00 -4.62
C GLU A 87 -9.04 -8.91 -4.31
N ALA A 88 -9.42 -9.06 -3.03
CA ALA A 88 -10.81 -8.94 -2.59
C ALA A 88 -11.42 -7.54 -2.85
N ARG A 89 -10.59 -6.53 -3.09
CA ARG A 89 -11.01 -5.16 -3.44
C ARG A 89 -10.93 -4.89 -4.93
N GLU A 90 -10.61 -5.90 -5.74
CA GLU A 90 -10.45 -5.82 -7.19
C GLU A 90 -9.54 -4.65 -7.57
N VAL A 91 -8.44 -4.47 -6.83
CA VAL A 91 -7.49 -3.36 -7.04
C VAL A 91 -6.73 -3.53 -8.34
N PHE A 92 -6.52 -4.77 -8.75
CA PHE A 92 -5.78 -5.10 -9.95
C PHE A 92 -6.73 -5.24 -11.12
N VAL A 93 -6.38 -4.61 -12.23
CA VAL A 93 -7.18 -4.58 -13.45
C VAL A 93 -6.29 -4.94 -14.63
N ASP A 94 -6.87 -5.60 -15.63
CA ASP A 94 -6.23 -5.77 -16.93
C ASP A 94 -6.47 -4.49 -17.73
N THR A 95 -5.40 -3.86 -18.20
CA THR A 95 -5.48 -2.64 -19.01
C THR A 95 -5.37 -2.93 -20.51
N GLY A 96 -5.67 -4.14 -20.96
CA GLY A 96 -5.63 -4.54 -22.36
C GLY A 96 -4.22 -4.71 -22.93
N ASP A 97 -4.16 -5.15 -24.19
CA ASP A 97 -2.92 -5.35 -24.93
C ASP A 97 -2.54 -4.09 -25.71
N ASN A 98 -1.45 -3.45 -25.30
CA ASN A 98 -0.80 -2.41 -26.08
C ASN A 98 0.71 -2.36 -25.77
N LEU A 99 1.51 -1.85 -26.71
CA LEU A 99 2.96 -1.66 -26.56
C LEU A 99 3.72 -2.95 -26.18
N GLY A 100 3.25 -4.11 -26.64
CA GLY A 100 3.98 -5.38 -26.54
C GLY A 100 3.42 -6.40 -25.54
N GLY A 101 2.16 -6.27 -25.10
CA GLY A 101 1.46 -7.28 -24.32
C GLY A 101 0.42 -6.69 -23.36
N SER A 102 -0.27 -7.56 -22.62
CA SER A 102 -1.13 -7.16 -21.51
C SER A 102 -0.34 -6.98 -20.21
N PHE A 103 -0.72 -5.97 -19.44
CA PHE A 103 -0.12 -5.68 -18.14
C PHE A 103 -1.21 -5.57 -17.08
N ARG A 104 -0.86 -6.01 -15.87
CA ARG A 104 -1.71 -5.85 -14.70
C ARG A 104 -1.51 -4.45 -14.12
N GLY A 105 -2.51 -3.60 -14.30
CA GLY A 105 -2.57 -2.26 -13.75
C GLY A 105 -3.14 -2.22 -12.33
N VAL A 106 -3.14 -1.01 -11.77
CA VAL A 106 -3.80 -0.69 -10.50
C VAL A 106 -4.89 0.34 -10.79
N ARG A 107 -6.11 0.05 -10.37
CA ARG A 107 -7.24 0.96 -10.56
C ARG A 107 -7.15 2.18 -9.65
N THR A 108 -8.04 3.14 -9.87
CA THR A 108 -8.27 4.27 -8.96
C THR A 108 -8.56 3.78 -7.53
N PRO A 109 -7.86 4.29 -6.49
CA PRO A 109 -8.00 3.79 -5.12
C PRO A 109 -9.36 4.14 -4.48
N THR A 110 -10.02 5.18 -4.98
CA THR A 110 -11.32 5.64 -4.48
C THR A 110 -12.45 4.90 -5.18
N ARG A 111 -13.34 4.28 -4.40
CA ARG A 111 -14.64 3.76 -4.89
C ARG A 111 -15.77 4.70 -4.51
N LEU A 112 -16.63 5.00 -5.46
CA LEU A 112 -17.84 5.79 -5.26
C LEU A 112 -19.05 4.91 -5.62
N THR A 113 -19.97 4.71 -4.67
CA THR A 113 -21.10 3.79 -4.83
C THR A 113 -22.15 4.23 -5.84
N ALA A 114 -22.13 5.50 -6.25
CA ALA A 114 -23.11 6.11 -7.16
C ALA A 114 -22.47 6.71 -8.42
N CYS A 115 -21.25 6.29 -8.78
CA CYS A 115 -20.57 6.72 -9.99
C CYS A 115 -20.34 5.53 -10.94
N VAL A 116 -20.34 5.82 -12.23
CA VAL A 116 -19.91 4.86 -13.24
C VAL A 116 -18.40 4.66 -13.10
N GLU A 117 -17.98 3.40 -13.10
CA GLU A 117 -16.55 3.07 -13.11
C GLU A 117 -15.94 3.42 -14.47
N PRO A 118 -14.78 4.09 -14.52
CA PRO A 118 -14.08 4.33 -15.77
C PRO A 118 -13.64 3.00 -16.39
N PRO A 119 -13.62 2.89 -17.73
CA PRO A 119 -13.13 1.69 -18.38
C PRO A 119 -11.62 1.52 -18.16
N TYR A 120 -11.16 0.28 -18.15
CA TYR A 120 -9.74 -0.10 -18.04
C TYR A 120 -9.21 -0.50 -19.42
N ASP A 121 -9.39 0.37 -20.41
CA ASP A 121 -8.98 0.09 -21.78
C ASP A 121 -7.47 0.22 -21.98
N ALA A 122 -6.99 -0.37 -23.07
CA ALA A 122 -5.64 -0.15 -23.56
C ALA A 122 -5.32 1.34 -23.70
N ALA A 123 -4.12 1.73 -23.25
CA ALA A 123 -3.59 3.06 -23.51
C ALA A 123 -3.65 3.33 -25.03
N PRO A 124 -3.93 4.57 -25.46
CA PRO A 124 -4.00 4.86 -26.89
C PRO A 124 -2.62 4.82 -27.55
N LEU A 125 -2.58 4.41 -28.82
CA LEU A 125 -1.42 4.59 -29.68
C LEU A 125 -1.20 6.07 -29.99
N LEU A 126 0.04 6.41 -30.37
CA LEU A 126 0.37 7.74 -30.84
C LEU A 126 -0.53 8.11 -32.03
N GLY A 127 -1.29 9.19 -31.89
CA GLY A 127 -2.19 9.70 -32.93
C GLY A 127 -3.52 8.93 -33.09
N GLN A 128 -3.80 7.91 -32.26
CA GLN A 128 -5.00 7.06 -32.39
C GLN A 128 -6.31 7.85 -32.47
N HIS A 129 -6.40 8.97 -31.74
CA HIS A 129 -7.60 9.79 -31.65
C HIS A 129 -7.52 11.10 -32.45
N ASN A 130 -6.50 11.31 -33.30
CA ASN A 130 -6.32 12.57 -34.03
C ASN A 130 -7.56 12.93 -34.86
N LEU A 131 -8.07 11.99 -35.67
CA LEU A 131 -9.25 12.22 -36.51
C LEU A 131 -10.50 12.51 -35.67
N GLU A 132 -10.72 11.72 -34.61
CA GLU A 132 -11.87 11.87 -33.71
C GLU A 132 -11.86 13.26 -33.06
N VAL A 133 -10.76 13.63 -32.43
CA VAL A 133 -10.65 14.89 -31.66
C VAL A 133 -10.70 16.10 -32.59
N LEU A 134 -9.96 16.10 -33.71
CA LEU A 134 -9.91 17.24 -34.63
C LEU A 134 -11.24 17.47 -35.34
N CYS A 135 -11.99 16.41 -35.67
CA CYS A 135 -13.31 16.57 -36.25
C CYS A 135 -14.37 16.95 -35.21
N THR A 136 -14.39 16.29 -34.04
CA THR A 136 -15.47 16.49 -33.06
C THR A 136 -15.29 17.74 -32.20
N LEU A 137 -14.06 18.01 -31.75
CA LEU A 137 -13.75 19.16 -30.89
C LEU A 137 -13.11 20.30 -31.68
N GLY A 138 -12.30 19.97 -32.69
CA GLY A 138 -11.59 20.96 -33.52
C GLY A 138 -12.42 21.55 -34.66
N GLY A 139 -13.58 20.96 -34.99
CA GLY A 139 -14.46 21.43 -36.06
C GLY A 139 -13.90 21.23 -37.48
N MET A 140 -12.83 20.45 -37.63
CA MET A 140 -12.19 20.19 -38.92
C MET A 140 -12.96 19.14 -39.72
N THR A 141 -12.92 19.24 -41.05
CA THR A 141 -13.39 18.17 -41.92
C THR A 141 -12.40 17.01 -41.96
N LYS A 142 -12.84 15.84 -42.41
CA LYS A 142 -11.94 14.68 -42.57
C LYS A 142 -10.83 14.97 -43.58
N GLU A 143 -11.13 15.78 -44.58
CA GLU A 143 -10.23 16.18 -45.65
C GLU A 143 -9.11 17.10 -45.14
N GLU A 144 -9.44 18.04 -44.24
CA GLU A 144 -8.44 18.91 -43.60
C GLU A 144 -7.49 18.11 -42.71
N VAL A 145 -8.01 17.16 -41.91
CA VAL A 145 -7.17 16.29 -41.07
C VAL A 145 -6.26 15.41 -41.93
N SER A 146 -6.78 14.85 -43.02
CA SER A 146 -5.96 14.06 -43.96
C SER A 146 -4.84 14.88 -44.60
N THR A 147 -5.06 16.19 -44.82
CA THR A 147 -4.05 17.10 -45.35
C THR A 147 -2.94 17.33 -44.34
N LEU A 148 -3.28 17.59 -43.07
CA LEU A 148 -2.29 17.73 -42.00
C LEU A 148 -1.41 16.48 -41.82
N GLN A 149 -2.00 15.29 -41.95
CA GLN A 149 -1.25 14.05 -41.87
C GLN A 149 -0.31 13.86 -43.08
N ALA A 150 -0.76 14.23 -44.28
CA ALA A 150 0.09 14.19 -45.48
C ALA A 150 1.25 15.20 -45.42
N ASP A 151 1.02 16.36 -44.82
CA ASP A 151 2.01 17.42 -44.64
C ASP A 151 3.02 17.14 -43.51
N GLY A 152 2.84 16.02 -42.78
CA GLY A 152 3.71 15.63 -41.66
C GLY A 152 3.53 16.45 -40.39
N VAL A 153 2.38 17.13 -40.26
CA VAL A 153 2.00 17.88 -39.05
C VAL A 153 1.45 16.95 -37.97
N LEU A 154 0.87 15.80 -38.36
CA LEU A 154 0.25 14.78 -37.48
C LEU A 154 0.93 13.41 -37.57
#